data_AF-F4GXT8-F1
#
_entry.id   AF-F4GXT8-F1
#
_cell.length_a   1.000
_cell.length_b   1.000
_cell.length_c   1.000
_cell.angle_alpha   90.00
_cell.angle_beta   90.00
_cell.angle_gamma   90.00
#
_symmetry.space_group_name_H-M   'P 1'
#
loop_
_entity.id
_entity.type
_entity.pdbx_description
1 polymer ?
#
loop_
_entity_poly.entity_id
_entity_poly.type
_entity_poly.pdbx_seq_one_letter_code
_entity_poly.pdbx_strand_id
1 'polypeptide(L)'
;MDIILFWFLFAIAVGIWANNRGRNGFAWFLLAAIISPILAAVFLAASSNLKEAEARSAERPSPATHVVCPDCAEFVRKEARVCKHCGCRLTPVAQAAPETVGNTGLTPRQITGIILALLLAYAVYESAQI
;
A
#
# COMPACT_ATOMS: atom_id res chain seq x y z
N MET A 1 -27.46 -18.58 12.60
CA MET A 1 -26.37 -17.72 13.15
C MET A 1 -25.01 -18.00 12.51
N ASP A 2 -24.87 -19.05 11.69
CA ASP A 2 -23.60 -19.38 11.03
C ASP A 2 -23.31 -18.51 9.81
N ILE A 3 -24.34 -18.15 9.03
CA ILE A 3 -24.18 -17.41 7.76
C ILE A 3 -23.52 -16.04 7.98
N ILE A 4 -23.86 -15.35 9.08
CA ILE A 4 -23.27 -14.04 9.41
C ILE A 4 -21.80 -14.20 9.83
N LEU A 5 -21.48 -15.21 10.65
CA LEU A 5 -20.10 -15.50 11.05
C LEU A 5 -19.22 -15.85 9.84
N PHE A 6 -19.72 -16.72 8.95
CA PHE A 6 -19.03 -17.04 7.70
C PHE A 6 -18.84 -15.79 6.83
N TRP A 7 -19.88 -14.94 6.69
CA TRP A 7 -19.80 -13.70 5.92
C TRP A 7 -18.70 -12.76 6.43
N PHE A 8 -18.64 -12.51 7.74
CA PHE A 8 -17.62 -11.65 8.34
C PHE A 8 -16.22 -12.27 8.25
N LEU A 9 -16.08 -13.59 8.42
CA LEU A 9 -14.82 -14.29 8.23
C LEU A 9 -14.26 -14.08 6.81
N PHE A 10 -15.12 -14.22 5.79
CA PHE A 10 -14.74 -13.96 4.40
C PHE A 10 -14.41 -12.49 4.15
N ALA A 11 -15.17 -11.54 4.73
CA ALA A 11 -14.86 -10.12 4.63
C ALA A 11 -13.49 -9.77 5.24
N ILE A 12 -13.15 -10.35 6.40
CA ILE A 12 -11.85 -10.18 7.06
C ILE A 12 -10.73 -10.73 6.17
N ALA A 13 -10.91 -11.93 5.58
CA ALA A 13 -9.92 -12.53 4.68
C ALA A 13 -9.63 -11.61 3.47
N VAL A 14 -10.66 -10.99 2.88
CA VAL A 14 -10.49 -10.00 1.79
C VAL A 14 -9.75 -8.76 2.27
N GLY A 15 -10.04 -8.26 3.47
CA GLY A 15 -9.32 -7.13 4.07
C GLY A 15 -7.83 -7.41 4.28
N ILE A 16 -7.49 -8.60 4.79
CA ILE A 16 -6.09 -9.03 4.96
C ILE A 16 -5.40 -9.15 3.60
N TRP A 17 -6.08 -9.73 2.61
CA TRP A 17 -5.53 -9.86 1.26
C TRP A 17 -5.27 -8.50 0.60
N ALA A 18 -6.15 -7.52 0.81
CA ALA A 18 -5.97 -6.15 0.32
C ALA A 18 -4.76 -5.46 0.96
N ASN A 19 -4.58 -5.66 2.28
CA ASN A 19 -3.43 -5.14 3.02
C ASN A 19 -2.11 -5.71 2.50
N ASN A 20 -2.10 -7.00 2.15
CA ASN A 20 -0.93 -7.65 1.58
C ASN A 20 -0.55 -7.07 0.20
N ARG A 21 -1.52 -6.56 -0.57
CA ARG A 21 -1.31 -5.84 -1.84
C ARG A 21 -0.95 -4.35 -1.69
N GLY A 22 -0.74 -3.86 -0.45
CA GLY A 22 -0.39 -2.47 -0.18
C GLY A 22 -1.59 -1.51 -0.23
N ARG A 23 -2.83 -2.02 -0.15
CA ARG A 23 -4.06 -1.22 -0.06
C ARG A 23 -4.57 -1.15 1.38
N ASN A 24 -5.45 -0.20 1.69
CA ASN A 24 -6.03 -0.09 3.03
C ASN A 24 -6.98 -1.28 3.33
N GLY A 25 -6.50 -2.26 4.11
CA GLY A 25 -7.26 -3.47 4.43
C GLY A 25 -8.60 -3.23 5.11
N PHE A 26 -8.72 -2.19 5.95
CA PHE A 26 -9.97 -1.88 6.64
C PHE A 26 -11.04 -1.32 5.69
N ALA A 27 -10.64 -0.47 4.75
CA ALA A 27 -11.54 0.03 3.72
C ALA A 27 -12.08 -1.11 2.85
N TRP A 28 -11.23 -2.08 2.49
CA TRP A 28 -11.64 -3.27 1.73
C TRP A 28 -12.47 -4.25 2.56
N PHE A 29 -12.22 -4.39 3.86
CA PHE A 29 -13.07 -5.15 4.77
C PHE A 29 -14.49 -4.55 4.85
N LEU A 30 -14.62 -3.24 5.06
CA LEU A 30 -15.94 -2.59 5.10
C LEU A 30 -16.66 -2.70 3.76
N LEU A 31 -15.93 -2.53 2.65
CA LEU A 31 -16.49 -2.71 1.31
C LEU A 31 -16.99 -4.15 1.11
N ALA A 32 -16.22 -5.15 1.54
CA ALA A 32 -16.59 -6.56 1.48
C ALA A 32 -17.78 -6.88 2.40
N ALA A 33 -17.84 -6.27 3.59
CA ALA A 33 -18.92 -6.45 4.54
C ALA A 33 -20.26 -5.85 4.05
N ILE A 34 -20.21 -4.68 3.39
CA ILE A 34 -21.39 -3.95 2.90
C ILE A 34 -21.89 -4.51 1.57
N ILE A 35 -21.01 -4.73 0.59
CA ILE A 35 -21.41 -5.10 -0.77
C ILE A 35 -21.58 -6.62 -0.87
N SER A 36 -20.46 -7.34 -0.74
CA SER A 36 -20.38 -8.80 -0.75
C SER A 36 -18.91 -9.19 -0.70
N PRO A 37 -18.50 -10.16 0.16
CA PRO A 37 -17.11 -10.59 0.24
C PRO A 37 -16.58 -11.16 -1.09
N ILE A 38 -17.43 -11.88 -1.83
CA ILE A 38 -17.05 -12.49 -3.11
C ILE A 38 -16.81 -11.43 -4.17
N LEU A 39 -17.69 -10.43 -4.27
CA LEU A 39 -17.55 -9.36 -5.26
C LEU A 39 -16.33 -8.47 -4.97
N ALA A 40 -16.10 -8.15 -3.70
CA ALA A 40 -14.91 -7.41 -3.27
C ALA A 40 -13.62 -8.20 -3.54
N ALA A 41 -13.62 -9.52 -3.35
CA ALA A 41 -12.49 -10.38 -3.68
C ALA A 41 -12.17 -10.36 -5.19
N VAL A 42 -13.17 -10.51 -6.06
CA VAL A 42 -12.97 -10.47 -7.53
C VAL A 42 -12.42 -9.11 -7.97
N PHE A 43 -12.97 -8.02 -7.44
CA PHE A 43 -12.50 -6.68 -7.76
C PHE A 43 -11.06 -6.44 -7.26
N LEU A 44 -10.73 -6.93 -6.07
CA LEU A 44 -9.38 -6.89 -5.54
C LEU A 44 -8.41 -7.72 -6.40
N ALA A 45 -8.83 -8.89 -6.87
CA ALA A 45 -8.06 -9.77 -7.75
C ALA A 45 -7.66 -9.07 -9.05
N ALA A 46 -8.64 -8.42 -9.70
CA ALA A 46 -8.48 -7.68 -10.93
C ALA A 46 -7.66 -6.39 -10.76
N SER A 47 -7.65 -5.81 -9.56
CA SER A 47 -6.85 -4.63 -9.26
C SER A 47 -5.36 -4.94 -9.21
N SER A 48 -4.53 -4.03 -9.72
CA SER A 48 -3.08 -4.17 -9.68
C SER A 48 -2.54 -4.16 -8.24
N ASN A 49 -1.49 -4.95 -8.01
CA ASN A 49 -0.75 -4.99 -6.76
C ASN A 49 0.04 -3.68 -6.63
N LEU A 50 -0.31 -2.84 -5.65
CA LEU A 50 0.32 -1.53 -5.48
C LEU A 50 1.79 -1.67 -5.10
N LYS A 51 2.16 -2.71 -4.33
CA LYS A 51 3.56 -2.98 -3.99
C LYS A 51 4.42 -3.23 -5.23
N GLU A 52 3.90 -3.99 -6.20
CA GLU A 52 4.60 -4.24 -7.46
C GLU A 52 4.55 -3.03 -8.41
N ALA A 53 3.49 -2.23 -8.34
CA ALA A 53 3.40 -0.98 -9.10
C ALA A 53 4.43 0.04 -8.59
N GLU A 54 4.57 0.15 -7.27
CA GLU A 54 5.55 1.01 -6.60
C GLU A 54 6.98 0.55 -6.90
N ALA A 55 7.26 -0.75 -6.77
CA ALA A 55 8.56 -1.32 -7.15
C ALA A 55 8.92 -1.05 -8.63
N ARG A 56 7.98 -1.26 -9.56
CA ARG A 56 8.19 -0.92 -10.98
C ARG A 56 8.35 0.58 -11.24
N SER A 57 7.74 1.42 -10.42
CA SER A 57 7.88 2.88 -10.55
C SER A 57 9.21 3.39 -10.00
N ALA A 58 9.77 2.73 -8.98
CA ALA A 58 11.07 3.04 -8.41
C ALA A 58 12.22 2.76 -9.41
N GLU A 59 12.04 1.79 -10.31
CA GLU A 59 13.05 1.44 -11.33
C GLU A 59 13.04 2.38 -12.55
N ARG A 60 11.98 3.19 -12.73
CA ARG A 60 11.97 4.19 -13.80
C ARG A 60 12.87 5.37 -13.43
N PRO A 61 13.63 5.94 -14.39
CA PRO A 61 14.37 7.18 -14.17
C PRO A 61 13.38 8.27 -13.73
N SER A 62 13.44 8.63 -12.46
CA SER A 62 12.58 9.65 -11.86
C SER A 62 13.43 10.88 -11.56
N PRO A 63 12.82 12.09 -11.47
CA PRO A 63 13.54 13.28 -11.04
C PRO A 63 14.09 13.16 -9.61
N ALA A 64 13.74 12.11 -8.86
CA ALA A 64 14.36 11.78 -7.58
C ALA A 64 15.74 11.12 -7.75
N THR A 65 15.93 10.27 -8.78
CA THR A 65 17.15 9.48 -8.99
C THR A 65 18.10 10.06 -10.04
N HIS A 66 17.58 10.81 -11.02
CA HIS A 66 18.33 11.37 -12.14
C HIS A 66 18.23 12.90 -12.21
N VAL A 67 19.28 13.53 -12.76
CA VAL A 67 19.37 14.96 -13.11
C VAL A 67 19.82 15.10 -14.55
N VAL A 68 19.45 16.19 -15.18
CA VAL A 68 19.89 16.55 -16.54
C VAL A 68 21.26 17.22 -16.44
N CYS A 69 22.24 16.72 -17.20
CA CYS A 69 23.55 17.36 -17.30
C CYS A 69 23.44 18.69 -18.07
N PRO A 70 23.98 19.82 -17.56
CA PRO A 70 23.85 21.12 -18.21
C PRO A 70 24.57 21.21 -19.56
N ASP A 71 25.61 20.40 -19.79
CA ASP A 71 26.44 20.50 -21.00
C ASP A 71 25.95 19.60 -22.16
N CYS A 72 25.42 18.42 -21.85
CA CYS A 72 25.00 17.44 -22.88
C CYS A 72 23.51 17.10 -22.85
N ALA A 73 22.74 17.67 -21.92
CA ALA A 73 21.31 17.45 -21.74
C ALA A 73 20.87 15.98 -21.50
N GLU A 74 21.80 15.08 -21.24
CA GLU A 74 21.51 13.65 -20.99
C GLU A 74 21.16 13.38 -19.51
N PHE A 75 20.39 12.32 -19.25
CA PHE A 75 20.02 11.92 -17.89
C PHE A 75 21.17 11.19 -17.18
N VAL A 76 21.64 11.77 -16.08
CA VAL A 76 22.73 11.24 -15.26
C VAL A 76 22.23 11.01 -13.82
N ARG A 77 22.74 10.00 -13.14
CA ARG A 77 22.39 9.76 -11.72
C ARG A 77 22.78 10.97 -10.87
N LYS A 78 21.95 11.32 -9.88
CA LYS A 78 22.22 12.44 -8.95
C LYS A 78 23.53 12.33 -8.18
N GLU A 79 23.98 11.11 -7.93
CA GLU A 79 25.21 10.79 -7.23
C GLU A 79 26.47 10.93 -8.10
N ALA A 80 26.32 11.09 -9.43
CA ALA A 80 27.46 11.16 -10.33
C ALA A 80 28.25 12.46 -10.14
N ARG A 81 29.54 12.33 -9.83
CA ARG A 81 30.50 13.46 -9.82
C ARG A 81 30.97 13.86 -11.21
N VAL A 82 30.90 12.93 -12.16
CA VAL A 82 31.36 13.10 -13.54
C VAL A 82 30.31 12.50 -14.47
N CYS A 83 29.90 13.26 -15.48
CA CYS A 83 28.97 12.78 -16.50
C CYS A 83 29.63 11.69 -17.36
N LYS A 84 28.96 10.53 -17.52
CA LYS A 84 29.46 9.41 -18.35
C LYS A 84 29.37 9.66 -19.87
N HIS A 85 28.64 10.69 -20.29
CA HIS A 85 28.41 11.01 -21.70
C HIS A 85 29.38 12.09 -22.21
N CYS A 86 29.49 13.22 -21.50
CA CYS A 86 30.34 14.34 -21.90
C CYS A 86 31.60 14.54 -21.04
N GLY A 87 31.71 13.90 -19.87
CA GLY A 87 32.85 14.06 -18.96
C GLY A 87 32.84 15.31 -18.08
N CYS A 88 31.81 16.15 -18.16
CA CYS A 88 31.70 17.34 -17.31
C CYS A 88 31.54 16.97 -15.83
N ARG A 89 32.09 17.79 -14.95
CA ARG A 89 31.99 17.60 -13.49
C ARG A 89 30.67 18.15 -12.99
N LEU A 90 29.94 17.32 -12.26
CA LEU A 90 28.68 17.66 -11.61
C LEU A 90 28.91 17.71 -10.10
N THR A 91 28.26 18.64 -9.41
CA THR A 91 28.25 18.66 -7.95
C THR A 91 27.18 17.69 -7.46
N PRO A 92 27.54 16.53 -6.86
CA PRO A 92 26.54 15.58 -6.41
C PRO A 92 25.81 16.16 -5.20
N VAL A 93 24.48 16.18 -5.25
CA VAL A 93 23.67 16.47 -4.08
C VAL A 93 23.70 15.21 -3.23
N ALA A 94 24.50 15.21 -2.16
CA ALA A 94 24.54 14.12 -1.19
C ALA A 94 23.13 13.95 -0.62
N GLN A 95 22.48 12.84 -0.96
CA GLN A 95 21.17 12.53 -0.41
C GLN A 95 21.38 12.22 1.07
N ALA A 96 20.80 13.02 1.96
CA ALA A 96 20.53 12.57 3.31
C ALA A 96 19.76 11.25 3.20
N ALA A 97 20.18 10.26 3.99
CA ALA A 97 19.75 8.87 3.92
C ALA A 97 18.26 8.72 3.58
N PRO A 98 17.88 7.78 2.71
CA PRO A 98 16.49 7.60 2.31
C PRO A 98 15.67 7.44 3.58
N GLU A 99 14.74 8.36 3.76
CA GLU A 99 13.72 8.31 4.79
C GLU A 99 13.03 6.97 4.60
N THR A 100 13.30 6.03 5.51
CA THR A 100 12.59 4.76 5.53
C THR A 100 11.13 5.11 5.80
N VAL A 101 10.31 5.20 4.75
CA VAL A 101 8.85 5.19 4.87
C VAL A 101 8.44 3.76 5.23
N GLY A 102 8.93 3.30 6.38
CA GLY A 102 8.57 2.06 7.01
C GLY A 102 7.37 2.32 7.89
N ASN A 103 6.17 2.30 7.30
CA ASN A 103 4.95 2.12 8.08
C ASN A 103 4.48 0.66 8.00
N THR A 104 5.39 -0.27 8.28
CA THR A 104 5.01 -1.64 8.67
C THR A 104 4.58 -1.65 10.14
N GLY A 105 3.49 -0.95 10.42
CA GLY A 105 2.82 -0.99 11.71
C GLY A 105 1.33 -0.81 11.47
N LEU A 106 0.53 -1.71 12.05
CA LEU A 106 -0.93 -1.56 12.10
C LEU A 106 -1.20 -0.16 12.66
N THR A 107 -1.75 0.73 11.84
CA THR A 107 -1.99 2.11 12.29
C THR A 107 -2.95 2.07 13.49
N PRO A 108 -2.82 2.99 14.47
CA PRO A 108 -3.73 3.02 15.63
C PRO A 108 -5.21 3.01 15.21
N ARG A 109 -5.51 3.65 14.07
CA ARG A 109 -6.84 3.64 13.43
C ARG A 109 -7.30 2.24 12.99
N GLN A 110 -6.39 1.37 12.52
CA GLN A 110 -6.70 -0.02 12.17
C GLN A 110 -6.94 -0.89 13.42
N ILE A 111 -6.19 -0.67 14.51
CA ILE A 111 -6.42 -1.38 15.78
C ILE A 111 -7.80 -1.01 16.34
N THR A 112 -8.14 0.27 16.36
CA THR A 112 -9.47 0.74 16.79
C THR A 112 -10.57 0.18 15.89
N GLY A 113 -10.35 0.12 14.57
CA GLY A 113 -11.31 -0.45 13.63
C GLY A 113 -11.57 -1.94 13.84
N ILE A 114 -10.52 -2.73 14.11
CA ILE A 114 -10.64 -4.16 14.43
C ILE A 114 -11.37 -4.36 15.75
N ILE A 115 -11.00 -3.61 16.80
CA ILE A 115 -11.65 -3.71 18.12
C ILE A 115 -13.13 -3.32 18.01
N LEU A 116 -13.47 -2.22 17.33
CA LEU A 116 -14.86 -1.79 17.16
C LEU A 116 -15.67 -2.81 16.35
N ALA A 117 -15.10 -3.39 15.29
CA ALA A 117 -15.77 -4.43 14.52
C ALA A 117 -16.03 -5.70 15.35
N LEU A 118 -15.07 -6.11 16.19
CA LEU A 118 -15.24 -7.25 17.11
C LEU A 118 -16.28 -6.95 18.20
N LEU A 119 -16.29 -5.73 18.75
CA LEU A 119 -17.27 -5.31 19.75
C LEU A 119 -18.69 -5.22 19.17
N LEU A 120 -18.83 -4.68 17.95
CA LEU A 120 -20.12 -4.64 17.25
C LEU A 120 -20.60 -6.04 16.90
N ALA A 121 -19.71 -6.94 16.45
CA ALA A 121 -20.04 -8.34 16.22
C ALA A 121 -20.50 -9.04 17.51
N TYR A 122 -19.82 -8.79 18.64
CA TYR A 122 -20.21 -9.30 19.94
C TYR A 122 -21.58 -8.74 20.39
N ALA A 123 -21.84 -7.45 20.20
CA ALA A 123 -23.13 -6.84 20.52
C ALA A 123 -24.28 -7.36 19.64
N VAL A 124 -24.01 -7.62 18.34
CA VAL A 124 -24.97 -8.28 17.44
C VAL A 124 -25.21 -9.74 17.86
N TYR A 125 -24.19 -10.44 18.35
CA TYR A 125 -24.33 -11.78 18.90
C TYR A 125 -25.19 -11.80 20.18
N GLU A 126 -24.99 -10.87 21.11
CA GLU A 126 -25.81 -10.75 22.32
C GLU A 126 -27.28 -10.45 21.99
N SER A 127 -27.54 -9.48 21.11
CA SER A 127 -28.91 -9.11 20.72
C SER A 127 -29.65 -10.22 19.95
N ALA A 128 -28.94 -11.25 19.47
CA ALA A 128 -29.52 -12.40 18.78
C ALA A 128 -29.76 -13.62 19.70
N GLN A 129 -29.28 -13.59 20.94
CA GLN A 129 -29.50 -14.63 21.97
C GLN A 129 -30.65 -14.28 22.94
N ILE A 130 -31.09 -13.02 22.97
CA ILE A 130 -32.29 -12.54 23.68
C ILE A 130 -33.52 -12.78 22.80
#